data_AF-A0A358M8B4-F1
#
_entry.id   AF-A0A358M8B4-F1
#
_cell.length_a   1.000
_cell.length_b   1.000
_cell.length_c   1.000
_cell.angle_alpha   90.00
_cell.angle_beta   90.00
_cell.angle_gamma   90.00
#
_symmetry.space_group_name_H-M   'P 1'
#
loop_
_entity.id
_entity.type
_entity.pdbx_description
1 polymer ?
#
loop_
_entity_poly.entity_id
_entity_poly.type
_entity_poly.pdbx_seq_one_letter_code
_entity_poly.pdbx_strand_id
1 'polypeptide(L)'
;NNSYTYYDRDVTHNNLGYSDGFMGYGNGMEQYVKNTWPQSDYEMISGTLPTYIDKQPFNIYYMTVSGHSNYTRSGNTMTSRHWDRVKDLPFSDTVKGYLAANLDFEDALAYLVGELEARGIADDTVICISSDHFPYGLDSAGTLGNMPYLSELYGYDVNNYFERDHSCLIIWSGCLENEEPIVVDSPTYSLDILPTLSNLFGTEFDSRFMVGRDVLSDAPALVFNTNYDWKTDLGTYYAASNTFVPKDESTVVPEGYVEAAKTIVRNKMRYCEGVLDTDYFRYVFGG
;
A
#
# COMPACT_ATOMS: atom_id res chain seq x y z
N ASN A 1 -18.94 5.14 -1.51
CA ASN A 1 -17.47 5.05 -1.41
C ASN A 1 -16.91 3.65 -1.63
N ASN A 2 -17.72 2.63 -1.93
CA ASN A 2 -17.26 1.26 -2.20
C ASN A 2 -18.19 0.46 -3.14
N SER A 3 -19.09 1.14 -3.87
CA SER A 3 -19.85 0.45 -4.91
C SER A 3 -18.91 -0.04 -6.01
N TYR A 4 -19.30 -1.07 -6.74
CA TYR A 4 -18.47 -1.65 -7.80
C TYR A 4 -18.08 -0.64 -8.90
N THR A 5 -18.89 0.40 -9.12
CA THR A 5 -18.61 1.51 -10.05
C THR A 5 -17.84 2.69 -9.44
N TYR A 6 -17.58 2.68 -8.13
CA TYR A 6 -16.89 3.80 -7.49
C TYR A 6 -15.44 3.84 -7.95
N TYR A 7 -15.01 4.99 -8.49
CA TYR A 7 -13.75 5.18 -9.23
C TYR A 7 -13.63 4.34 -10.52
N ASP A 8 -14.75 4.07 -11.19
CA ASP A 8 -14.81 3.32 -12.45
C ASP A 8 -14.09 1.96 -12.35
N ARG A 9 -14.18 1.32 -11.18
CA ARG A 9 -13.49 0.05 -10.90
C ARG A 9 -14.01 -1.10 -11.74
N ASP A 10 -15.29 -1.05 -12.09
CA ASP A 10 -15.91 -1.96 -13.05
C ASP A 10 -15.29 -1.88 -14.45
N VAL A 11 -14.67 -0.76 -14.82
CA VAL A 11 -13.91 -0.64 -16.07
C VAL A 11 -12.44 -1.00 -15.83
N THR A 12 -11.81 -0.38 -14.85
CA THR A 12 -10.36 -0.50 -14.63
C THR A 12 -9.93 -1.90 -14.24
N HIS A 13 -10.62 -2.56 -13.30
CA HIS A 13 -10.20 -3.88 -12.82
C HIS A 13 -10.44 -4.98 -13.86
N ASN A 14 -11.47 -4.83 -14.69
CA ASN A 14 -11.68 -5.71 -15.83
C ASN A 14 -10.55 -5.56 -16.86
N ASN A 15 -10.10 -4.34 -17.15
CA ASN A 15 -8.98 -4.10 -18.06
C ASN A 15 -7.63 -4.56 -17.49
N LEU A 16 -7.49 -4.63 -16.15
CA LEU A 16 -6.31 -5.17 -15.47
C LEU A 16 -6.28 -6.72 -15.44
N GLY A 17 -7.29 -7.38 -16.00
CA GLY A 17 -7.35 -8.85 -16.08
C GLY A 17 -8.13 -9.53 -14.95
N TYR A 18 -8.85 -8.78 -14.11
CA TYR A 18 -9.74 -9.34 -13.08
C TYR A 18 -11.18 -9.53 -13.58
N SER A 19 -11.40 -9.65 -14.90
CA SER A 19 -12.74 -9.73 -15.50
C SER A 19 -13.58 -10.92 -15.06
N ASP A 20 -12.93 -12.01 -14.67
CA ASP A 20 -13.58 -13.28 -14.33
C ASP A 20 -13.98 -13.39 -12.85
N GLY A 21 -13.73 -12.34 -12.05
CA GLY A 21 -13.95 -12.39 -10.60
C GLY A 21 -14.05 -11.05 -9.89
N PHE A 22 -14.15 -9.92 -10.62
CA PHE A 22 -14.31 -8.61 -9.98
C PHE A 22 -15.59 -8.55 -9.15
N MET A 23 -15.45 -8.30 -7.85
CA MET A 23 -16.56 -8.12 -6.92
C MET A 23 -16.49 -6.75 -6.25
N GLY A 24 -17.65 -6.15 -6.03
CA GLY A 24 -17.81 -4.92 -5.26
C GLY A 24 -19.24 -4.81 -4.76
N TYR A 25 -19.54 -3.86 -3.88
CA TYR A 25 -20.92 -3.68 -3.43
C TYR A 25 -21.78 -3.23 -4.63
N GLY A 26 -22.79 -3.99 -4.98
CA GLY A 26 -23.61 -3.90 -6.19
C GLY A 26 -23.25 -4.94 -7.25
N ASN A 27 -22.22 -5.75 -7.00
CA ASN A 27 -21.68 -6.76 -7.89
C ASN A 27 -21.11 -7.95 -7.08
N GLY A 28 -21.97 -8.68 -6.39
CA GLY A 28 -21.65 -9.96 -5.74
C GLY A 28 -21.13 -9.87 -4.30
N MET A 29 -20.53 -8.74 -3.89
CA MET A 29 -19.93 -8.62 -2.56
C MET A 29 -20.96 -8.68 -1.41
N GLU A 30 -22.21 -8.29 -1.68
CA GLU A 30 -23.31 -8.33 -0.70
C GLU A 30 -23.70 -9.73 -0.23
N GLN A 31 -23.21 -10.77 -0.91
CA GLN A 31 -23.37 -12.14 -0.47
C GLN A 31 -22.48 -12.46 0.75
N TYR A 32 -21.40 -11.69 0.94
CA TYR A 32 -20.36 -11.98 1.92
C TYR A 32 -20.30 -10.93 3.04
N VAL A 33 -20.58 -9.65 2.73
CA VAL A 33 -20.51 -8.55 3.70
C VAL A 33 -21.87 -7.97 4.04
N LYS A 34 -22.05 -7.54 5.29
CA LYS A 34 -23.26 -6.82 5.71
C LYS A 34 -23.27 -5.39 5.18
N ASN A 35 -24.49 -4.85 5.01
CA ASN A 35 -24.67 -3.44 4.67
C ASN A 35 -24.46 -2.52 5.89
N THR A 36 -23.21 -2.37 6.31
CA THR A 36 -22.75 -1.42 7.34
C THR A 36 -21.65 -0.52 6.77
N TRP A 37 -21.30 0.54 7.49
CA TRP A 37 -20.21 1.43 7.06
C TRP A 37 -19.17 1.68 8.16
N PRO A 38 -17.88 1.48 7.86
CA PRO A 38 -17.37 0.67 6.75
C PRO A 38 -17.78 -0.81 6.86
N GLN A 39 -17.54 -1.56 5.78
CA GLN A 39 -17.77 -3.01 5.74
C GLN A 39 -16.59 -3.74 6.37
N SER A 40 -16.83 -5.00 6.75
CA SER A 40 -15.85 -5.82 7.46
C SER A 40 -14.93 -6.52 6.47
N ASP A 41 -13.62 -6.34 6.64
CA ASP A 41 -12.61 -7.03 5.85
C ASP A 41 -12.54 -8.51 6.23
N TYR A 42 -12.81 -8.83 7.51
CA TYR A 42 -12.99 -10.21 7.95
C TYR A 42 -14.14 -10.89 7.20
N GLU A 43 -15.32 -10.27 7.13
CA GLU A 43 -16.47 -10.84 6.40
C GLU A 43 -16.14 -11.00 4.90
N MET A 44 -15.45 -10.02 4.29
CA MET A 44 -15.04 -10.08 2.89
C MET A 44 -14.08 -11.25 2.62
N ILE A 45 -12.95 -11.31 3.34
CA ILE A 45 -11.91 -12.31 3.12
C ILE A 45 -12.42 -13.70 3.50
N SER A 46 -13.03 -13.86 4.68
CA SER A 46 -13.53 -15.18 5.10
C SER A 46 -14.68 -15.70 4.23
N GLY A 47 -15.53 -14.80 3.72
CA GLY A 47 -16.64 -15.17 2.85
C GLY A 47 -16.20 -15.57 1.45
N THR A 48 -15.16 -14.93 0.91
CA THR A 48 -14.72 -15.15 -0.48
C THR A 48 -13.60 -16.18 -0.59
N LEU A 49 -12.80 -16.43 0.46
CA LEU A 49 -11.73 -17.43 0.47
C LEU A 49 -12.16 -18.82 -0.06
N PRO A 50 -13.31 -19.39 0.35
CA PRO A 50 -13.75 -20.71 -0.14
C PRO A 50 -14.01 -20.76 -1.65
N THR A 51 -14.16 -19.61 -2.31
CA THR A 51 -14.48 -19.56 -3.76
C THR A 51 -13.26 -19.85 -4.64
N TYR A 52 -12.04 -19.71 -4.11
CA TYR A 52 -10.80 -19.84 -4.88
C TYR A 52 -9.70 -20.67 -4.21
N ILE A 53 -9.73 -20.91 -2.89
CA ILE A 53 -8.60 -21.51 -2.17
C ILE A 53 -8.15 -22.87 -2.71
N ASP A 54 -9.07 -23.66 -3.29
CA ASP A 54 -8.80 -24.97 -3.89
C ASP A 54 -8.51 -24.89 -5.43
N LYS A 55 -8.40 -23.69 -6.00
CA LYS A 55 -8.19 -23.43 -7.44
C LYS A 55 -6.79 -22.86 -7.69
N GLN A 56 -5.77 -23.68 -7.49
CA GLN A 56 -4.37 -23.25 -7.68
C GLN A 56 -3.92 -23.36 -9.16
N PRO A 57 -3.07 -22.42 -9.63
CA PRO A 57 -2.65 -21.20 -8.95
C PRO A 57 -3.78 -20.15 -8.91
N PHE A 58 -3.79 -19.30 -7.87
CA PHE A 58 -4.69 -18.15 -7.77
C PHE A 58 -3.92 -16.84 -7.58
N ASN A 59 -4.52 -15.74 -8.04
CA ASN A 59 -4.08 -14.37 -7.77
C ASN A 59 -5.32 -13.56 -7.36
N ILE A 60 -5.32 -13.07 -6.12
CA ILE A 60 -6.47 -12.37 -5.53
C ILE A 60 -6.00 -11.01 -5.04
N TYR A 61 -6.70 -9.96 -5.48
CA TYR A 61 -6.51 -8.60 -4.99
C TYR A 61 -7.68 -8.19 -4.09
N TYR A 62 -7.40 -8.06 -2.79
CA TYR A 62 -8.36 -7.49 -1.84
C TYR A 62 -8.10 -6.00 -1.65
N MET A 63 -9.13 -5.22 -1.93
CA MET A 63 -9.17 -3.81 -1.56
C MET A 63 -10.00 -3.67 -0.29
N THR A 64 -9.31 -3.58 0.84
CA THR A 64 -9.90 -3.47 2.18
C THR A 64 -10.62 -2.14 2.39
N VAL A 65 -11.54 -2.10 3.35
CA VAL A 65 -12.30 -0.88 3.67
C VAL A 65 -12.59 -0.70 5.17
N SER A 66 -12.31 -1.69 6.03
CA SER A 66 -12.62 -1.61 7.47
C SER A 66 -11.98 -0.38 8.12
N GLY A 67 -10.73 -0.10 7.71
CA GLY A 67 -9.89 1.03 8.12
C GLY A 67 -10.28 2.38 7.52
N HIS A 68 -11.39 2.51 6.81
CA HIS A 68 -11.83 3.81 6.28
C HIS A 68 -12.13 4.81 7.41
N SER A 69 -11.95 6.10 7.13
CA SER A 69 -12.10 7.23 8.06
C SER A 69 -13.46 7.32 8.78
N ASN A 70 -13.56 8.29 9.71
CA ASN A 70 -14.59 8.43 10.76
C ASN A 70 -14.36 7.51 11.95
N TYR A 71 -13.12 7.52 12.47
CA TYR A 71 -12.59 6.68 13.55
C TYR A 71 -13.23 6.95 14.93
N THR A 72 -14.55 6.78 15.01
CA THR A 72 -15.33 6.92 16.24
C THR A 72 -16.31 5.76 16.34
N ARG A 73 -16.74 5.45 17.56
CA ARG A 73 -17.68 4.35 17.83
C ARG A 73 -19.06 4.51 17.17
N SER A 74 -19.40 5.74 16.76
CA SER A 74 -20.64 6.05 16.03
C SER A 74 -20.42 6.25 14.53
N GLY A 75 -19.20 6.57 14.09
CA GLY A 75 -18.88 6.90 12.70
C GLY A 75 -18.30 5.74 11.89
N ASN A 76 -17.64 4.78 12.55
CA ASN A 76 -17.06 3.60 11.92
C ASN A 76 -17.52 2.33 12.66
N THR A 77 -18.17 1.43 11.92
CA THR A 77 -18.73 0.18 12.47
C THR A 77 -17.64 -0.74 13.05
N MET A 78 -16.47 -0.79 12.43
CA MET A 78 -15.33 -1.62 12.85
C MET A 78 -14.63 -1.04 14.07
N THR A 79 -14.50 0.30 14.14
CA THR A 79 -14.10 0.98 15.39
C THR A 79 -15.03 0.60 16.55
N SER A 80 -16.35 0.63 16.31
CA SER A 80 -17.34 0.28 17.33
C SER A 80 -17.20 -1.18 17.80
N ARG A 81 -17.03 -2.10 16.83
CA ARG A 81 -16.89 -3.55 17.06
C ARG A 81 -15.65 -3.89 17.90
N HIS A 82 -14.52 -3.24 17.63
CA HIS A 82 -13.23 -3.59 18.22
C HIS A 82 -12.79 -2.66 19.36
N TRP A 83 -13.62 -1.69 19.76
CA TRP A 83 -13.27 -0.68 20.76
C TRP A 83 -12.74 -1.26 22.08
N ASP A 84 -13.35 -2.36 22.56
CA ASP A 84 -12.95 -2.97 23.82
C ASP A 84 -11.51 -3.51 23.81
N ARG A 85 -10.93 -3.79 22.63
CA ARG A 85 -9.53 -4.25 22.47
C ARG A 85 -8.52 -3.11 22.59
N VAL A 86 -8.94 -1.85 22.40
CA VAL A 86 -8.04 -0.69 22.34
C VAL A 86 -8.30 0.37 23.41
N LYS A 87 -9.43 0.30 24.13
CA LYS A 87 -9.89 1.34 25.07
C LYS A 87 -8.86 1.70 26.15
N ASP A 88 -8.05 0.72 26.57
CA ASP A 88 -7.06 0.86 27.64
C ASP A 88 -5.66 1.24 27.11
N LEU A 89 -5.47 1.39 25.80
CA LEU A 89 -4.20 1.83 25.22
C LEU A 89 -3.89 3.29 25.62
N PRO A 90 -2.61 3.67 25.71
CA PRO A 90 -2.20 5.03 26.09
C PRO A 90 -2.26 6.01 24.90
N PHE A 91 -3.36 6.00 24.15
CA PHE A 91 -3.62 6.87 23.00
C PHE A 91 -4.89 7.69 23.18
N SER A 92 -5.04 8.76 22.40
CA SER A 92 -6.28 9.51 22.24
C SER A 92 -7.38 8.62 21.67
N ASP A 93 -8.64 8.98 21.95
CA ASP A 93 -9.79 8.22 21.44
C ASP A 93 -9.83 8.18 19.89
N THR A 94 -9.33 9.22 19.22
CA THR A 94 -9.20 9.28 17.76
C THR A 94 -8.23 8.22 17.24
N VAL A 95 -7.02 8.14 17.82
CA VAL A 95 -6.01 7.14 17.43
C VAL A 95 -6.44 5.74 17.83
N LYS A 96 -7.04 5.56 19.01
CA LYS A 96 -7.70 4.28 19.38
C LYS A 96 -8.75 3.88 18.35
N GLY A 97 -9.55 4.84 17.87
CA GLY A 97 -10.56 4.58 16.86
C GLY A 97 -9.98 4.02 15.56
N TYR A 98 -8.84 4.57 15.12
CA TYR A 98 -8.09 4.09 13.96
C TYR A 98 -7.53 2.68 14.18
N LEU A 99 -6.90 2.44 15.33
CA LEU A 99 -6.38 1.13 15.69
C LEU A 99 -7.52 0.08 15.72
N ALA A 100 -8.65 0.40 16.34
CA ALA A 100 -9.82 -0.48 16.37
C ALA A 100 -10.38 -0.79 14.97
N ALA A 101 -10.43 0.20 14.06
CA ALA A 101 -10.92 -0.03 12.71
C ALA A 101 -10.07 -1.04 11.92
N ASN A 102 -8.75 -1.00 12.12
CA ASN A 102 -7.79 -1.88 11.43
C ASN A 102 -7.69 -3.29 12.05
N LEU A 103 -8.17 -3.48 13.29
CA LEU A 103 -8.22 -4.82 13.91
C LEU A 103 -9.16 -5.79 13.17
N ASP A 104 -10.09 -5.30 12.36
CA ASP A 104 -10.92 -6.18 11.52
C ASP A 104 -10.13 -6.81 10.37
N PHE A 105 -9.14 -6.09 9.83
CA PHE A 105 -8.20 -6.63 8.84
C PHE A 105 -7.18 -7.58 9.48
N GLU A 106 -6.70 -7.27 10.70
CA GLU A 106 -5.88 -8.19 11.50
C GLU A 106 -6.57 -9.55 11.69
N ASP A 107 -7.83 -9.54 12.13
CA ASP A 107 -8.61 -10.77 12.31
C ASP A 107 -8.81 -11.51 10.97
N ALA A 108 -8.94 -10.78 9.86
CA ALA A 108 -9.08 -11.34 8.52
C ALA A 108 -7.81 -12.04 8.04
N LEU A 109 -6.63 -11.45 8.30
CA LEU A 109 -5.34 -12.04 7.99
C LEU A 109 -5.08 -13.28 8.84
N ALA A 110 -5.38 -13.23 10.14
CA ALA A 110 -5.25 -14.39 11.02
C ALA A 110 -6.11 -15.57 10.52
N TYR A 111 -7.34 -15.30 10.07
CA TYR A 111 -8.20 -16.30 9.46
C TYR A 111 -7.61 -16.85 8.14
N LEU A 112 -7.18 -15.96 7.25
CA LEU A 112 -6.60 -16.35 5.95
C LEU A 112 -5.38 -17.25 6.12
N VAL A 113 -4.41 -16.85 6.96
CA VAL A 113 -3.19 -17.63 7.22
C VAL A 113 -3.54 -18.99 7.80
N GLY A 114 -4.41 -19.04 8.82
CA GLY A 114 -4.81 -20.31 9.43
C GLY A 114 -5.51 -21.27 8.45
N GLU A 115 -6.29 -20.76 7.51
CA GLU A 115 -6.94 -21.57 6.47
C GLU A 115 -5.96 -22.06 5.39
N LEU A 116 -4.91 -21.28 5.08
CA LEU A 116 -3.82 -21.68 4.17
C LEU A 116 -2.96 -22.78 4.82
N GLU A 117 -2.61 -22.64 6.10
CA GLU A 117 -1.88 -23.62 6.90
C GLU A 117 -2.66 -24.93 7.02
N ALA A 118 -3.96 -24.85 7.34
CA ALA A 118 -4.83 -26.02 7.48
C ALA A 118 -4.93 -26.83 6.18
N ARG A 119 -4.78 -26.18 5.02
CA ARG A 119 -4.74 -26.83 3.70
C ARG A 119 -3.34 -27.25 3.26
N GLY A 120 -2.30 -26.88 4.01
CA GLY A 120 -0.91 -27.20 3.69
C GLY A 120 -0.37 -26.44 2.49
N ILE A 121 -0.89 -25.24 2.21
CA ILE A 121 -0.53 -24.43 1.02
C ILE A 121 0.07 -23.07 1.40
N ALA A 122 0.22 -22.79 2.69
CA ALA A 122 0.82 -21.55 3.21
C ALA A 122 2.25 -21.34 2.68
N ASP A 123 3.06 -22.40 2.63
CA ASP A 123 4.45 -22.33 2.16
C ASP A 123 4.60 -21.97 0.68
N ASP A 124 3.54 -22.23 -0.10
CA ASP A 124 3.45 -21.95 -1.54
C ASP A 124 2.56 -20.73 -1.83
N THR A 125 2.25 -19.92 -0.82
CA THR A 125 1.40 -18.73 -0.95
C THR A 125 2.14 -17.48 -0.50
N VAL A 126 2.23 -16.49 -1.40
CA VAL A 126 2.73 -15.15 -1.06
C VAL A 126 1.56 -14.22 -0.73
N ILE A 127 1.63 -13.52 0.40
CA ILE A 127 0.74 -12.43 0.78
C ILE A 127 1.52 -11.13 0.73
N CYS A 128 1.09 -10.18 -0.12
CA CYS A 128 1.65 -8.84 -0.23
C CYS A 128 0.66 -7.81 0.34
N ILE A 129 1.03 -7.13 1.41
CA ILE A 129 0.23 -6.11 2.10
C ILE A 129 0.88 -4.75 1.88
N SER A 130 0.15 -3.82 1.28
CA SER A 130 0.55 -2.43 1.12
C SER A 130 -0.59 -1.52 1.57
N SER A 131 -0.26 -0.45 2.28
CA SER A 131 -1.21 0.66 2.45
C SER A 131 -1.40 1.41 1.13
N ASP A 132 -2.59 1.97 0.92
CA ASP A 132 -2.91 2.84 -0.21
C ASP A 132 -2.45 4.28 0.02
N HIS A 133 -2.63 4.80 1.24
CA HIS A 133 -2.20 6.14 1.65
C HIS A 133 -2.11 6.27 3.18
N PHE A 134 -1.52 7.37 3.66
CA PHE A 134 -1.59 7.74 5.08
C PHE A 134 -3.04 8.00 5.53
N PRO A 135 -3.39 7.78 6.82
CA PRO A 135 -4.78 7.90 7.29
C PRO A 135 -5.22 9.37 7.47
N TYR A 136 -5.43 10.08 6.36
CA TYR A 136 -5.80 11.50 6.36
C TYR A 136 -7.07 11.85 7.15
N GLY A 137 -7.92 10.85 7.44
CA GLY A 137 -9.09 11.00 8.30
C GLY A 137 -8.78 11.27 9.77
N LEU A 138 -7.55 11.01 10.23
CA LEU A 138 -7.09 11.35 11.58
C LEU A 138 -7.00 12.87 11.76
N ASP A 139 -6.42 13.56 10.78
CA ASP A 139 -6.18 15.00 10.79
C ASP A 139 -6.77 15.65 9.53
N SER A 140 -8.09 15.58 9.38
CA SER A 140 -8.80 16.01 8.15
C SER A 140 -8.61 17.50 7.80
N ALA A 141 -8.26 18.33 8.78
CA ALA A 141 -7.89 19.74 8.61
C ALA A 141 -6.40 20.02 8.94
N GLY A 142 -5.60 18.97 9.10
CA GLY A 142 -4.19 19.07 9.44
C GLY A 142 -3.34 19.58 8.28
N THR A 143 -2.20 20.17 8.62
CA THR A 143 -1.15 20.57 7.68
C THR A 143 0.18 20.03 8.19
N LEU A 144 1.18 19.88 7.33
CA LEU A 144 2.53 19.50 7.77
C LEU A 144 3.00 20.37 8.94
N GLY A 145 3.57 19.77 9.98
CA GLY A 145 3.93 20.42 11.25
C GLY A 145 2.76 20.64 12.22
N ASN A 146 1.53 20.27 11.84
CA ASN A 146 0.33 20.33 12.67
C ASN A 146 -0.63 19.17 12.33
N MET A 147 -0.19 17.94 12.63
CA MET A 147 -0.95 16.69 12.45
C MET A 147 -0.94 15.89 13.75
N PRO A 148 -1.56 16.39 14.84
CA PRO A 148 -1.38 15.85 16.19
C PRO A 148 -1.74 14.36 16.31
N TYR A 149 -2.79 13.90 15.62
CA TYR A 149 -3.19 12.49 15.72
C TYR A 149 -2.30 11.57 14.90
N LEU A 150 -1.83 12.02 13.73
CA LEU A 150 -0.85 11.28 12.94
C LEU A 150 0.51 11.21 13.66
N SER A 151 0.96 12.32 14.24
CA SER A 151 2.19 12.35 15.05
C SER A 151 2.09 11.45 16.27
N GLU A 152 0.93 11.43 16.94
CA GLU A 152 0.66 10.49 18.04
C GLU A 152 0.74 9.03 17.57
N LEU A 153 0.09 8.71 16.44
CA LEU A 153 0.11 7.36 15.86
C LEU A 153 1.53 6.92 15.48
N TYR A 154 2.32 7.81 14.87
CA TYR A 154 3.67 7.51 14.40
C TYR A 154 4.72 7.57 15.52
N GLY A 155 4.41 8.24 16.64
CA GLY A 155 5.32 8.42 17.76
C GLY A 155 6.38 9.51 17.54
N TYR A 156 6.24 10.34 16.51
CA TYR A 156 7.12 11.47 16.21
C TYR A 156 6.39 12.56 15.43
N ASP A 157 6.93 13.78 15.43
CA ASP A 157 6.33 14.91 14.74
C ASP A 157 6.39 14.77 13.22
N VAL A 158 5.24 14.81 12.56
CA VAL A 158 5.12 14.78 11.10
C VAL A 158 5.28 16.20 10.52
N ASN A 159 6.42 16.46 9.90
CA ASN A 159 6.85 17.77 9.41
C ASN A 159 6.99 17.85 7.89
N ASN A 160 7.11 16.73 7.19
CA ASN A 160 7.19 16.71 5.72
C ASN A 160 6.37 15.57 5.08
N TYR A 161 6.24 15.61 3.76
CA TYR A 161 5.46 14.61 3.01
C TYR A 161 6.04 13.19 3.13
N PHE A 162 7.36 13.03 3.21
CA PHE A 162 7.96 11.71 3.34
C PHE A 162 7.69 11.08 4.71
N GLU A 163 7.66 11.88 5.77
CA GLU A 163 7.23 11.43 7.11
C GLU A 163 5.74 11.10 7.12
N ARG A 164 4.90 11.97 6.55
CA ARG A 164 3.45 11.78 6.51
C ARG A 164 3.07 10.49 5.79
N ASP A 165 3.66 10.28 4.62
CA ASP A 165 3.34 9.17 3.72
C ASP A 165 4.16 7.91 4.03
N HIS A 166 4.99 7.93 5.09
CA HIS A 166 5.76 6.77 5.53
C HIS A 166 4.84 5.65 5.98
N SER A 167 5.03 4.48 5.37
CA SER A 167 4.23 3.27 5.61
C SER A 167 5.11 2.04 5.47
N CYS A 168 4.52 0.85 5.62
CA CYS A 168 5.22 -0.43 5.52
C CYS A 168 4.64 -1.26 4.37
N LEU A 169 5.52 -1.90 3.60
CA LEU A 169 5.19 -2.98 2.68
C LEU A 169 5.57 -4.28 3.37
N ILE A 170 4.62 -5.20 3.51
CA ILE A 170 4.87 -6.54 4.06
C ILE A 170 4.68 -7.54 2.93
N ILE A 171 5.72 -8.34 2.67
CA ILE A 171 5.64 -9.49 1.77
C ILE A 171 5.93 -10.73 2.64
N TRP A 172 4.95 -11.60 2.74
CA TRP A 172 5.01 -12.80 3.57
C TRP A 172 4.80 -14.05 2.73
N SER A 173 5.43 -15.15 3.12
CA SER A 173 5.15 -16.50 2.61
C SER A 173 5.40 -17.48 3.75
N GLY A 174 4.58 -18.53 3.86
CA GLY A 174 4.71 -19.52 4.95
C GLY A 174 6.10 -20.15 5.02
N CYS A 175 6.75 -20.33 3.87
CA CYS A 175 8.08 -20.92 3.76
C CYS A 175 9.20 -20.07 4.38
N LEU A 176 8.92 -18.81 4.74
CA LEU A 176 9.85 -17.89 5.41
C LEU A 176 9.42 -17.55 6.85
N GLU A 177 8.33 -18.11 7.36
CA GLU A 177 7.76 -17.69 8.65
C GLU A 177 8.68 -17.94 9.85
N ASN A 178 9.54 -18.97 9.76
CA ASN A 178 10.50 -19.31 10.81
C ASN A 178 11.89 -18.66 10.61
N GLU A 179 12.06 -17.86 9.56
CA GLU A 179 13.31 -17.16 9.26
C GLU A 179 13.29 -15.74 9.85
N GLU A 180 14.47 -15.18 10.10
CA GLU A 180 14.56 -13.76 10.44
C GLU A 180 14.03 -12.89 9.29
N PRO A 181 13.17 -11.89 9.56
CA PRO A 181 12.61 -11.05 8.52
C PRO A 181 13.70 -10.35 7.70
N ILE A 182 13.54 -10.36 6.38
CA ILE A 182 14.37 -9.53 5.49
C ILE A 182 13.90 -8.08 5.64
N VAL A 183 14.70 -7.25 6.30
CA VAL A 183 14.40 -5.83 6.50
C VAL A 183 15.02 -5.00 5.37
N VAL A 184 14.17 -4.30 4.61
CA VAL A 184 14.59 -3.36 3.57
C VAL A 184 14.42 -1.93 4.08
N ASP A 185 15.51 -1.37 4.63
CA ASP A 185 15.52 0.00 5.19
C ASP A 185 15.75 1.10 4.13
N SER A 186 16.11 0.71 2.90
CA SER A 186 16.27 1.67 1.80
C SER A 186 14.92 2.28 1.41
N PRO A 187 14.86 3.57 1.01
CA PRO A 187 13.62 4.19 0.54
C PRO A 187 12.90 3.33 -0.50
N THR A 188 11.66 2.98 -0.21
CA THR A 188 10.84 2.08 -1.03
C THR A 188 9.57 2.80 -1.47
N TYR A 189 9.19 2.63 -2.73
CA TYR A 189 8.02 3.26 -3.34
C TYR A 189 6.95 2.22 -3.69
N SER A 190 5.67 2.60 -3.72
CA SER A 190 4.59 1.68 -4.11
C SER A 190 4.77 1.14 -5.55
N LEU A 191 5.43 1.90 -6.43
CA LEU A 191 5.76 1.47 -7.79
C LEU A 191 6.85 0.37 -7.84
N ASP A 192 7.55 0.12 -6.74
CA ASP A 192 8.55 -0.95 -6.61
C ASP A 192 7.90 -2.33 -6.37
N ILE A 193 6.62 -2.37 -5.97
CA ILE A 193 5.93 -3.63 -5.62
C ILE A 193 5.85 -4.56 -6.84
N LEU A 194 5.39 -4.06 -7.99
CA LEU A 194 5.20 -4.88 -9.19
C LEU A 194 6.51 -5.51 -9.70
N PRO A 195 7.61 -4.77 -9.93
CA PRO A 195 8.87 -5.39 -10.35
C PRO A 195 9.46 -6.32 -9.29
N THR A 196 9.31 -6.03 -7.99
CA THR A 196 9.74 -6.94 -6.90
C THR A 196 8.99 -8.27 -6.97
N LEU A 197 7.65 -8.24 -7.00
CA LEU A 197 6.83 -9.45 -7.09
C LEU A 197 7.08 -10.20 -8.40
N SER A 198 7.23 -9.48 -9.52
CA SER A 198 7.53 -10.09 -10.83
C SER A 198 8.82 -10.91 -10.79
N ASN A 199 9.89 -10.36 -10.18
CA ASN A 199 11.14 -11.09 -9.99
C ASN A 199 11.00 -12.27 -9.02
N LEU A 200 10.28 -12.10 -7.89
CA LEU A 200 10.05 -13.18 -6.92
C LEU A 200 9.31 -14.38 -7.55
N PHE A 201 8.32 -14.12 -8.41
CA PHE A 201 7.59 -15.17 -9.13
C PHE A 201 8.28 -15.64 -10.41
N GLY A 202 9.41 -15.04 -10.79
CA GLY A 202 10.13 -15.36 -12.02
C GLY A 202 9.33 -15.07 -13.30
N THR A 203 8.47 -14.04 -13.29
CA THR A 203 7.72 -13.66 -14.49
C THR A 203 8.62 -12.94 -15.49
N GLU A 204 8.34 -13.12 -16.79
CA GLU A 204 9.03 -12.36 -17.83
C GLU A 204 8.39 -10.96 -17.94
N PHE A 205 9.19 -9.91 -17.74
CA PHE A 205 8.79 -8.53 -17.96
C PHE A 205 9.95 -7.68 -18.48
N ASP A 206 9.62 -6.58 -19.17
CA ASP A 206 10.61 -5.59 -19.60
C ASP A 206 10.70 -4.47 -18.56
N SER A 207 11.79 -4.46 -17.80
CA SER A 207 12.02 -3.48 -16.73
C SER A 207 12.07 -2.04 -17.22
N ARG A 208 12.28 -1.80 -18.53
CA ARG A 208 12.26 -0.45 -19.11
C ARG A 208 10.88 0.19 -19.08
N PHE A 209 9.82 -0.62 -18.95
CA PHE A 209 8.45 -0.12 -18.80
C PHE A 209 8.04 0.15 -17.36
N MET A 210 8.87 -0.26 -16.39
CA MET A 210 8.59 -0.10 -14.97
C MET A 210 9.22 1.17 -14.43
N VAL A 211 8.45 1.91 -13.63
CA VAL A 211 8.93 3.14 -12.98
C VAL A 211 9.69 2.81 -11.70
N GLY A 212 9.21 1.82 -10.94
CA GLY A 212 9.90 1.32 -9.76
C GLY A 212 11.03 0.34 -10.10
N ARG A 213 11.65 -0.19 -9.04
CA ARG A 213 12.69 -1.21 -9.06
C ARG A 213 12.27 -2.43 -8.25
N ASP A 214 12.96 -3.53 -8.46
CA ASP A 214 12.95 -4.60 -7.46
C ASP A 214 13.74 -4.14 -6.23
N VAL A 215 13.08 -4.11 -5.06
CA VAL A 215 13.68 -3.64 -3.80
C VAL A 215 14.80 -4.55 -3.29
N LEU A 216 14.83 -5.81 -3.74
CA LEU A 216 15.84 -6.81 -3.40
C LEU A 216 17.03 -6.79 -4.35
N SER A 217 17.01 -5.94 -5.38
CA SER A 217 18.09 -5.78 -6.36
C SER A 217 19.08 -4.67 -5.98
N ASP A 218 20.20 -4.62 -6.68
CA ASP A 218 21.22 -3.56 -6.55
C ASP A 218 20.82 -2.22 -7.21
N ALA A 219 19.59 -2.11 -7.74
CA ALA A 219 19.12 -0.87 -8.35
C ALA A 219 19.00 0.25 -7.29
N PRO A 220 19.43 1.50 -7.57
CA PRO A 220 19.39 2.57 -6.57
C PRO A 220 17.97 2.90 -6.08
N ALA A 221 17.82 3.09 -4.77
CA ALA A 221 16.57 3.53 -4.16
C ALA A 221 16.19 4.96 -4.59
N LEU A 222 14.94 5.14 -4.99
CA LEU A 222 14.40 6.46 -5.35
C LEU A 222 12.89 6.52 -5.12
N VAL A 223 12.47 7.29 -4.12
CA VAL A 223 11.07 7.67 -3.90
C VAL A 223 10.90 9.12 -4.33
N PHE A 224 9.79 9.45 -4.98
CA PHE A 224 9.48 10.83 -5.35
C PHE A 224 7.98 11.11 -5.29
N ASN A 225 7.62 12.38 -5.17
CA ASN A 225 6.23 12.83 -5.17
C ASN A 225 5.95 13.79 -6.35
N THR A 226 4.68 14.18 -6.53
CA THR A 226 4.25 15.08 -7.59
C THR A 226 4.76 16.53 -7.42
N ASN A 227 5.31 16.87 -6.26
CA ASN A 227 5.99 18.16 -6.03
C ASN A 227 7.45 18.16 -6.52
N TYR A 228 7.93 17.04 -7.09
CA TYR A 228 9.33 16.81 -7.47
C TYR A 228 10.29 16.72 -6.28
N ASP A 229 9.77 16.55 -5.06
CA ASP A 229 10.62 16.14 -3.93
C ASP A 229 11.00 14.68 -4.14
N TRP A 230 12.20 14.30 -3.71
CA TRP A 230 12.66 12.91 -3.82
C TRP A 230 13.58 12.50 -2.66
N LYS A 231 13.60 11.20 -2.37
CA LYS A 231 14.40 10.59 -1.31
C LYS A 231 15.14 9.37 -1.84
N THR A 232 16.40 9.24 -1.43
CA THR A 232 17.35 8.18 -1.81
C THR A 232 18.12 7.74 -0.57
N ASP A 233 18.99 6.73 -0.70
CA ASP A 233 19.87 6.31 0.40
C ASP A 233 20.82 7.43 0.87
N LEU A 234 21.14 8.39 0.00
CA LEU A 234 22.01 9.52 0.32
C LEU A 234 21.27 10.71 0.97
N GLY A 235 19.94 10.71 1.02
CA GLY A 235 19.17 11.81 1.61
C GLY A 235 17.99 12.26 0.76
N THR A 236 17.49 13.46 1.09
CA THR A 236 16.21 13.98 0.62
C THR A 236 16.40 15.32 -0.08
N TYR A 237 15.80 15.48 -1.25
CA TYR A 237 15.71 16.74 -1.97
C TYR A 237 14.32 17.33 -1.85
N TYR A 238 14.26 18.63 -1.57
CA TYR A 238 13.05 19.43 -1.55
C TYR A 238 13.05 20.40 -2.73
N ALA A 239 12.08 20.24 -3.63
CA ALA A 239 12.03 21.01 -4.87
C ALA A 239 11.67 22.47 -4.63
N ALA A 240 10.75 22.74 -3.70
CA ALA A 240 10.29 24.09 -3.39
C ALA A 240 11.42 25.03 -2.92
N SER A 241 12.38 24.50 -2.15
CA SER A 241 13.55 25.24 -1.66
C SER A 241 14.83 24.97 -2.47
N ASN A 242 14.78 24.11 -3.49
CA ASN A 242 15.93 23.64 -4.25
C ASN A 242 17.11 23.21 -3.34
N THR A 243 16.81 22.43 -2.31
CA THR A 243 17.76 22.03 -1.27
C THR A 243 17.86 20.51 -1.16
N PHE A 244 19.08 19.98 -1.15
CA PHE A 244 19.37 18.59 -0.81
C PHE A 244 19.86 18.51 0.64
N VAL A 245 19.22 17.66 1.43
CA VAL A 245 19.57 17.36 2.82
C VAL A 245 20.14 15.94 2.86
N PRO A 246 21.45 15.76 3.12
CA PRO A 246 22.06 14.45 3.27
C PRO A 246 21.39 13.63 4.38
N LYS A 247 21.40 12.30 4.25
CA LYS A 247 20.79 11.39 5.24
C LYS A 247 21.35 11.60 6.65
N ASP A 248 22.66 11.83 6.74
CA ASP A 248 23.37 12.16 7.98
C ASP A 248 24.67 12.94 7.68
N GLU A 249 25.35 13.41 8.72
CA GLU A 249 26.60 14.18 8.62
C GLU A 249 27.75 13.41 7.95
N SER A 250 27.71 12.08 7.96
CA SER A 250 28.75 11.22 7.38
C SER A 250 28.52 10.89 5.91
N THR A 251 27.34 11.25 5.38
CA THR A 251 26.95 10.94 4.02
C THR A 251 27.80 11.72 3.01
N VAL A 252 28.52 10.99 2.15
CA VAL A 252 29.28 11.58 1.04
C VAL A 252 28.38 11.67 -0.20
N VAL A 253 28.13 12.89 -0.66
CA VAL A 253 27.34 13.16 -1.87
C VAL A 253 28.29 13.36 -3.06
N PRO A 254 28.28 12.48 -4.07
CA PRO A 254 29.14 12.65 -5.25
C PRO A 254 28.83 13.94 -6.03
N GLU A 255 29.84 14.51 -6.66
CA GLU A 255 29.66 15.67 -7.55
C GLU A 255 28.66 15.33 -8.66
N GLY A 256 27.71 16.23 -8.91
CA GLY A 256 26.67 16.06 -9.93
C GLY A 256 25.52 15.10 -9.56
N TYR A 257 25.59 14.41 -8.42
CA TYR A 257 24.56 13.44 -7.98
C TYR A 257 23.14 14.04 -7.97
N VAL A 258 22.97 15.20 -7.33
CA VAL A 258 21.66 15.85 -7.16
C VAL A 258 21.04 16.22 -8.51
N GLU A 259 21.82 16.73 -9.46
CA GLU A 259 21.32 17.09 -10.80
C GLU A 259 20.99 15.85 -11.65
N ALA A 260 21.75 14.77 -11.50
CA ALA A 260 21.43 13.49 -12.12
C ALA A 260 20.10 12.93 -11.57
N ALA A 261 19.92 12.93 -10.25
CA ALA A 261 18.69 12.47 -9.60
C ALA A 261 17.47 13.32 -10.01
N LYS A 262 17.61 14.66 -10.05
CA LYS A 262 16.56 15.58 -10.56
C LYS A 262 16.15 15.23 -12.00
N THR A 263 17.11 14.87 -12.84
CA THR A 263 16.84 14.46 -14.23
C THR A 263 16.09 13.14 -14.30
N ILE A 264 16.48 12.15 -13.48
CA ILE A 264 15.80 10.85 -13.39
C ILE A 264 14.35 11.03 -12.95
N VAL A 265 14.10 11.80 -11.88
CA VAL A 265 12.74 12.07 -11.38
C VAL A 265 11.88 12.73 -12.45
N ARG A 266 12.40 13.76 -13.14
CA ARG A 266 11.68 14.42 -14.22
C ARG A 266 11.33 13.47 -15.37
N ASN A 267 12.26 12.59 -15.75
CA ASN A 267 12.03 11.63 -16.81
C ASN A 267 10.99 10.58 -16.41
N LYS A 268 11.02 10.10 -15.17
CA LYS A 268 10.00 9.17 -14.63
C LYS A 268 8.61 9.81 -14.60
N MET A 269 8.49 11.05 -14.13
CA MET A 269 7.22 11.81 -14.16
C MET A 269 6.66 11.93 -15.58
N ARG A 270 7.49 12.34 -16.54
CA ARG A 270 7.10 12.45 -17.95
C ARG A 270 6.72 11.11 -18.57
N TYR A 271 7.39 10.04 -18.18
CA TYR A 271 7.03 8.68 -18.62
C TYR A 271 5.63 8.32 -18.10
N CYS A 272 5.34 8.53 -16.81
CA CYS A 272 4.01 8.27 -16.23
C CYS A 272 2.92 9.07 -16.95
N GLU A 273 3.12 10.37 -17.15
CA GLU A 273 2.19 11.24 -17.90
C GLU A 273 1.99 10.71 -19.33
N GLY A 274 3.08 10.42 -20.05
CA GLY A 274 3.01 9.90 -21.41
C GLY A 274 2.29 8.55 -21.51
N VAL A 275 2.46 7.66 -20.54
CA VAL A 275 1.76 6.38 -20.50
C VAL A 275 0.24 6.59 -20.46
N LEU A 276 -0.21 7.49 -19.59
CA LEU A 276 -1.64 7.77 -19.39
C LEU A 276 -2.25 8.56 -20.55
N ASP A 277 -1.53 9.56 -21.07
CA ASP A 277 -2.05 10.50 -22.07
C ASP A 277 -2.09 9.93 -23.49
N THR A 278 -1.31 8.88 -23.78
CA THR A 278 -1.09 8.41 -25.16
C THR A 278 -1.55 6.99 -25.43
N ASP A 279 -2.13 6.30 -24.44
CA ASP A 279 -2.45 4.87 -24.55
C ASP A 279 -1.20 4.07 -24.97
N TYR A 280 -0.11 4.35 -24.25
CA TYR A 280 1.26 3.99 -24.64
C TYR A 280 1.46 2.50 -24.89
N PHE A 281 0.87 1.65 -24.04
CA PHE A 281 1.04 0.21 -24.16
C PHE A 281 0.35 -0.37 -25.39
N ARG A 282 -0.76 0.20 -25.86
CA ARG A 282 -1.36 -0.18 -27.14
C ARG A 282 -0.38 0.06 -28.30
N TYR A 283 0.30 1.21 -28.29
CA TYR A 283 1.30 1.54 -29.31
C TYR A 283 2.53 0.60 -29.26
N VAL A 284 3.06 0.35 -28.06
CA VAL A 284 4.26 -0.49 -27.86
C VAL A 284 4.03 -1.94 -28.27
N PHE A 285 2.88 -2.51 -27.91
CA PHE A 285 2.58 -3.92 -28.17
C PHE A 285 1.78 -4.16 -29.46
N GLY A 286 1.55 -3.11 -30.27
CA GLY A 286 0.96 -3.22 -31.60
C GLY A 286 -0.52 -3.60 -31.61
N GLY A 287 -1.29 -3.12 -30.61
CA GLY A 287 -2.74 -3.28 -30.55
C GLY A 287 -3.51 -2.44 -31.54
#